data_AF-A0A2V7GBT5-F1
#
_entry.id   AF-A0A2V7GBT5-F1
#
_cell.length_a   1.000
_cell.length_b   1.000
_cell.length_c   1.000
_cell.angle_alpha   90.00
_cell.angle_beta   90.00
_cell.angle_gamma   90.00
#
_symmetry.space_group_name_H-M   'P 1'
#
loop_
_entity.id
_entity.type
_entity.pdbx_description
1 polymer ?
#
loop_
_entity_poly.entity_id
_entity_poly.type
_entity_poly.pdbx_seq_one_letter_code
_entity_poly.pdbx_strand_id
1 'polypeptide(L)'
;KRGQEIFLDNSLAKCNLCHINAGATANVGGGSLGNANFNTGVEDLPDQPARLTGEKVPRDDGFGRPGDGTFNVPPLVEAASTGPFFHNNSIETIEGAVAFYDGEAFNNSPAGQFLAGLDPEGTGIELDATQIVAIAAFLRVINVLENIRQSVELLEAVRQRPRSAQVEESLKVAVRRTEDGIRVLEGGGLHPEAVAHLKEARTQERRAARSVFFKGRHARQAIGELQAARGLLVGS
;
A
#
# COMPACT_ATOMS: atom_id res chain seq x y z
N LYS A 1 -14.02 -6.08 4.26
CA LYS A 1 -14.67 -4.91 4.92
C LYS A 1 -14.07 -4.48 6.26
N ARG A 2 -13.99 -5.33 7.28
CA ARG A 2 -13.55 -4.94 8.65
C ARG A 2 -12.27 -4.08 8.72
N GLY A 3 -11.23 -4.44 7.94
CA GLY A 3 -9.99 -3.67 7.89
C GLY A 3 -10.15 -2.22 7.42
N GLN A 4 -11.05 -1.99 6.46
CA GLN A 4 -11.38 -0.65 5.98
C GLN A 4 -12.10 0.16 7.05
N GLU A 5 -13.03 -0.45 7.77
CA GLU A 5 -13.77 0.20 8.86
C GLU A 5 -12.79 0.67 9.95
N ILE A 6 -11.89 -0.22 10.38
CA ILE A 6 -10.88 0.11 11.38
C ILE A 6 -9.95 1.21 10.87
N PHE A 7 -9.47 1.11 9.63
CA PHE A 7 -8.59 2.12 9.03
C PHE A 7 -9.22 3.53 9.00
N LEU A 8 -10.53 3.60 8.70
CA LEU A 8 -11.31 4.84 8.65
C LEU A 8 -11.77 5.35 10.02
N ASP A 9 -11.63 4.52 11.06
CA ASP A 9 -12.03 4.86 12.42
C ASP A 9 -10.99 5.76 13.08
N ASN A 10 -11.33 7.04 13.21
CA ASN A 10 -10.51 8.06 13.84
C ASN A 10 -10.48 7.98 15.38
N SER A 11 -11.25 7.06 15.99
CA SER A 11 -11.22 6.79 17.43
C SER A 11 -10.41 5.54 17.78
N LEU A 12 -10.39 4.53 16.89
CA LEU A 12 -9.67 3.27 17.12
C LEU A 12 -8.25 3.32 16.54
N ALA A 13 -8.10 3.12 15.22
CA ALA A 13 -6.78 2.97 14.60
C ALA A 13 -6.16 4.31 14.19
N LYS A 14 -6.97 5.37 14.05
CA LYS A 14 -6.52 6.74 13.77
C LYS A 14 -5.74 6.88 12.44
N CYS A 15 -5.68 5.84 11.61
CA CYS A 15 -4.88 5.83 10.38
C CYS A 15 -5.33 6.93 9.40
N ASN A 16 -6.65 7.08 9.24
CA ASN A 16 -7.26 8.05 8.33
C ASN A 16 -7.07 9.51 8.74
N LEU A 17 -6.58 9.79 9.96
CA LEU A 17 -6.18 11.13 10.38
C LEU A 17 -4.91 11.61 9.66
N CYS A 18 -3.97 10.71 9.35
CA CYS A 18 -2.76 11.05 8.61
C CYS A 18 -2.84 10.61 7.14
N HIS A 19 -3.59 9.53 6.86
CA HIS A 19 -3.71 8.92 5.55
C HIS A 19 -5.15 9.00 5.03
N ILE A 20 -5.69 10.22 4.85
CA ILE A 20 -7.04 10.45 4.33
C ILE A 20 -7.25 9.62 3.06
N ASN A 21 -8.22 8.69 3.08
CA ASN A 21 -8.50 7.77 1.98
C ASN A 21 -7.27 7.00 1.47
N ALA A 22 -6.37 6.59 2.37
CA ALA A 22 -5.08 5.96 2.06
C ALA A 22 -4.12 6.85 1.25
N GLY A 23 -4.37 8.16 1.20
CA GLY A 23 -3.52 9.15 0.56
C GLY A 23 -2.39 9.67 1.47
N ALA A 24 -1.74 10.73 0.99
CA ALA A 24 -0.67 11.46 1.68
C ALA A 24 -1.17 12.80 2.24
N THR A 25 -2.35 12.80 2.85
CA THR A 25 -3.00 14.01 3.35
C THR A 25 -3.47 13.77 4.77
N ALA A 26 -2.96 14.59 5.69
CA ALA A 26 -3.36 14.60 7.08
C ALA A 26 -4.51 15.58 7.32
N ASN A 27 -5.47 15.17 8.14
CA ASN A 27 -6.56 15.97 8.65
C ASN A 27 -6.67 15.71 10.16
N VAL A 28 -5.99 16.58 10.93
CA VAL A 28 -5.89 16.50 12.39
C VAL A 28 -6.13 17.89 12.98
N GLY A 29 -6.71 17.97 14.17
CA GLY A 29 -6.96 19.26 14.84
C GLY A 29 -8.02 20.15 14.18
N GLY A 30 -8.96 19.57 13.41
CA GLY A 30 -10.09 20.29 12.83
C GLY A 30 -9.87 20.88 11.44
N GLY A 31 -8.78 20.52 10.75
CA GLY A 31 -8.51 20.95 9.38
C GLY A 31 -7.45 20.11 8.66
N SER A 32 -7.42 20.22 7.33
CA SER A 32 -6.40 19.58 6.51
C SER A 32 -5.05 20.25 6.71
N LEU A 33 -4.03 19.45 7.00
CA LEU A 33 -2.62 19.86 7.03
C LEU A 33 -1.88 19.51 5.72
N GLY A 34 -2.57 18.93 4.73
CA GLY A 34 -1.93 18.49 3.49
C GLY A 34 -0.93 17.34 3.71
N ASN A 35 0.12 17.28 2.89
CA ASN A 35 1.23 16.35 3.10
C ASN A 35 2.16 16.91 4.17
N ALA A 36 1.73 16.75 5.42
CA ALA A 36 2.47 17.18 6.60
C ALA A 36 3.59 16.18 6.95
N ASN A 37 4.54 16.64 7.76
CA ASN A 37 5.57 15.79 8.32
C ASN A 37 5.27 15.45 9.78
N PHE A 38 5.59 14.23 10.19
CA PHE A 38 5.42 13.77 11.57
C PHE A 38 6.65 13.02 12.05
N ASN A 39 6.93 13.10 13.35
CA ASN A 39 7.88 12.22 14.01
C ASN A 39 7.10 11.07 14.65
N THR A 40 7.10 9.91 13.99
CA THR A 40 6.40 8.70 14.42
C THR A 40 7.25 7.79 15.31
N GLY A 41 8.49 8.16 15.65
CA GLY A 41 9.38 7.33 16.48
C GLY A 41 10.07 6.18 15.73
N VAL A 42 9.96 6.12 14.40
CA VAL A 42 10.63 5.09 13.57
C VAL A 42 12.16 5.06 13.78
N GLU A 43 12.77 6.23 14.00
CA GLU A 43 14.22 6.33 14.23
C GLU A 43 14.68 5.81 15.61
N ASP A 44 13.73 5.57 16.51
CA ASP A 44 13.97 5.03 17.85
C ASP A 44 13.88 3.50 17.91
N LEU A 45 13.56 2.84 16.79
CA LEU A 45 13.64 1.37 16.69
C LEU A 45 15.11 0.90 16.88
N PRO A 46 15.36 -0.12 17.73
CA PRO A 46 16.72 -0.52 18.11
C PRO A 46 17.48 -1.23 16.98
N ASP A 47 16.80 -2.11 16.24
CA ASP A 47 17.42 -3.05 15.30
C ASP A 47 17.24 -2.64 13.82
N GLN A 48 17.61 -1.41 13.49
CA GLN A 48 17.55 -0.93 12.11
C GLN A 48 18.61 -1.60 11.24
N PRO A 49 18.28 -2.08 10.01
CA PRO A 49 19.20 -2.81 9.15
C PRO A 49 20.55 -2.12 8.94
N ALA A 50 20.57 -0.80 8.76
CA ALA A 50 21.80 -0.03 8.56
C ALA A 50 22.73 -0.06 9.79
N ARG A 51 22.18 -0.13 11.00
CA ARG A 51 22.93 -0.15 12.27
C ARG A 51 23.43 -1.55 12.63
N LEU A 52 22.87 -2.60 12.03
CA LEU A 52 23.30 -3.99 12.24
C LEU A 52 24.61 -4.35 11.52
N THR A 53 25.14 -3.46 10.68
CA THR A 53 26.41 -3.66 9.94
C THR A 53 27.65 -3.49 10.81
N GLY A 54 27.51 -2.90 12.00
CA GLY A 54 28.62 -2.50 12.87
C GLY A 54 29.26 -1.14 12.50
N GLU A 55 28.84 -0.53 11.39
CA GLU A 55 29.23 0.83 11.05
C GLU A 55 28.45 1.86 11.90
N LYS A 56 29.11 2.97 12.25
CA LYS A 56 28.43 4.07 12.93
C LYS A 56 27.57 4.83 11.94
N VAL A 57 26.29 4.48 11.89
CA VAL A 57 25.28 5.19 11.08
C VAL A 57 24.67 6.33 11.92
N PRO A 58 24.76 7.59 11.50
CA PRO A 58 24.09 8.69 12.18
C PRO A 58 22.56 8.53 12.09
N ARG A 59 21.85 9.04 13.09
CA ARG A 59 20.38 9.14 13.06
C ARG A 59 19.97 10.04 11.90
N ASP A 60 18.96 9.64 11.14
CA ASP A 60 18.36 10.52 10.12
C ASP A 60 17.56 11.61 10.84
N ASP A 61 17.94 12.88 10.60
CA ASP A 61 17.33 14.04 11.26
C ASP A 61 16.13 14.61 10.49
N GLY A 62 15.74 14.01 9.36
CA GLY A 62 14.49 14.33 8.67
C GLY A 62 14.49 15.69 7.96
N PHE A 63 13.35 16.40 8.01
CA PHE A 63 13.14 17.60 7.22
C PHE A 63 13.89 18.83 7.76
N GLY A 64 14.57 19.58 6.88
CA GLY A 64 15.22 20.85 7.21
C GLY A 64 16.75 20.78 7.29
N ARG A 65 17.39 21.88 7.76
CA ARG A 65 18.83 21.97 8.05
C ARG A 65 19.09 22.96 9.21
N PRO A 66 19.41 22.49 10.44
CA PRO A 66 19.39 21.08 10.86
C PRO A 66 17.98 20.48 10.75
N GLY A 67 17.88 19.16 10.66
CA GLY A 67 16.61 18.46 10.56
C GLY A 67 15.79 18.51 11.86
N ASP A 68 14.46 18.44 11.75
CA ASP A 68 13.52 18.52 12.88
C ASP A 68 13.00 17.15 13.37
N GLY A 69 13.51 16.06 12.82
CA GLY A 69 13.14 14.68 13.12
C GLY A 69 11.82 14.22 12.51
N THR A 70 11.20 15.03 11.65
CA THR A 70 9.91 14.71 11.00
C THR A 70 10.09 14.26 9.56
N PHE A 71 9.21 13.37 9.11
CA PHE A 71 9.17 12.84 7.74
C PHE A 71 7.77 12.97 7.15
N ASN A 72 7.70 13.17 5.84
CA ASN A 72 6.44 13.36 5.13
C ASN A 72 5.60 12.07 5.15
N VAL A 73 4.27 12.21 5.20
CA VAL A 73 3.35 11.08 5.11
C VAL A 73 3.36 10.52 3.67
N PRO A 74 3.66 9.22 3.45
CA PRO A 74 3.57 8.62 2.13
C PRO A 74 2.12 8.19 1.80
N PRO A 75 1.73 8.12 0.51
CA PRO A 75 0.48 7.46 0.12
C PRO A 75 0.60 5.96 0.39
N LEU A 76 -0.51 5.34 0.83
CA LEU A 76 -0.57 3.90 1.11
C LEU A 76 -1.10 3.07 -0.06
N VAL A 77 -1.56 3.74 -1.12
CA VAL A 77 -1.85 3.07 -2.40
C VAL A 77 -0.56 2.43 -2.92
N GLU A 78 -0.62 1.14 -3.27
CA GLU A 78 0.51 0.29 -3.65
C GLU A 78 1.50 -0.10 -2.53
N ALA A 79 1.33 0.36 -1.28
CA ALA A 79 2.31 0.16 -0.22
C ALA A 79 2.56 -1.33 0.11
N ALA A 80 1.56 -2.20 -0.01
CA ALA A 80 1.69 -3.62 0.32
C ALA A 80 2.68 -4.39 -0.59
N SER A 81 3.18 -3.75 -1.65
CA SER A 81 4.16 -4.32 -2.59
C SER A 81 5.53 -3.64 -2.57
N THR A 82 5.74 -2.65 -1.69
CA THR A 82 6.95 -1.79 -1.68
C THR A 82 7.79 -1.95 -0.42
N GLY A 83 7.57 -3.01 0.35
CA GLY A 83 8.41 -3.32 1.51
C GLY A 83 9.90 -3.47 1.11
N PRO A 84 10.84 -3.31 2.06
CA PRO A 84 10.62 -2.99 3.47
C PRO A 84 10.05 -1.57 3.71
N PHE A 85 9.51 -1.34 4.90
CA PHE A 85 8.69 -0.19 5.25
C PHE A 85 9.45 0.87 6.06
N PHE A 86 8.88 2.07 6.04
CA PHE A 86 9.43 3.33 6.55
C PHE A 86 10.68 3.83 5.82
N HIS A 87 11.12 5.05 6.11
CA HIS A 87 12.24 5.68 5.43
C HIS A 87 13.58 4.95 5.65
N ASN A 88 13.68 4.14 6.72
CA ASN A 88 14.88 3.41 7.10
C ASN A 88 14.82 1.90 6.84
N ASN A 89 13.75 1.41 6.17
CA ASN A 89 13.57 -0.01 5.83
C ASN A 89 13.53 -0.96 7.04
N SER A 90 13.14 -0.47 8.22
CA SER A 90 13.24 -1.20 9.49
C SER A 90 12.26 -2.37 9.65
N ILE A 91 11.15 -2.37 8.91
CA ILE A 91 10.13 -3.43 9.01
C ILE A 91 9.87 -4.07 7.66
N GLU A 92 9.94 -5.39 7.57
CA GLU A 92 9.83 -6.11 6.29
C GLU A 92 8.39 -6.29 5.80
N THR A 93 7.44 -6.51 6.72
CA THR A 93 6.07 -6.91 6.39
C THR A 93 5.06 -5.78 6.62
N ILE A 94 3.98 -5.78 5.84
CA ILE A 94 2.91 -4.77 5.98
C ILE A 94 2.18 -4.95 7.32
N GLU A 95 2.02 -6.18 7.78
CA GLU A 95 1.48 -6.50 9.11
C GLU A 95 2.37 -5.92 10.22
N GLY A 96 3.69 -6.06 10.11
CA GLY A 96 4.62 -5.44 11.05
C GLY A 96 4.57 -3.91 11.01
N ALA A 97 4.43 -3.33 9.81
CA ALA A 97 4.34 -1.88 9.65
C ALA A 97 3.06 -1.31 10.26
N VAL A 98 1.94 -2.05 10.21
CA VAL A 98 0.71 -1.71 10.93
C VAL A 98 0.90 -1.89 12.44
N ALA A 99 1.49 -3.01 12.87
CA ALA A 99 1.74 -3.30 14.28
C ALA A 99 2.66 -2.28 14.97
N PHE A 100 3.57 -1.65 14.22
CA PHE A 100 4.42 -0.57 14.74
C PHE A 100 3.62 0.56 15.41
N TYR A 101 2.46 0.92 14.84
CA TYR A 101 1.64 2.01 15.36
C TYR A 101 0.95 1.68 16.69
N ASP A 102 0.78 0.39 17.02
CA ASP A 102 0.31 -0.07 18.34
C ASP A 102 1.45 -0.09 19.38
N GLY A 103 2.70 -0.08 18.94
CA GLY A 103 3.87 -0.27 19.80
C GLY A 103 4.29 0.98 20.60
N GLU A 104 5.11 0.74 21.63
CA GLU A 104 5.67 1.80 22.49
C GLU A 104 6.47 2.86 21.71
N ALA A 105 7.19 2.47 20.65
CA ALA A 105 7.99 3.40 19.86
C ALA A 105 7.12 4.51 19.22
N PHE A 106 5.96 4.15 18.69
CA PHE A 106 5.00 5.13 18.17
C PHE A 106 4.28 5.86 19.29
N ASN A 107 3.72 5.13 20.26
CA ASN A 107 2.90 5.73 21.31
C ASN A 107 3.68 6.71 22.20
N ASN A 108 4.98 6.54 22.37
CA ASN A 108 5.87 7.49 23.07
C ASN A 108 6.47 8.57 22.15
N SER A 109 6.20 8.55 20.84
CA SER A 109 6.71 9.53 19.89
C SER A 109 5.94 10.86 19.97
N PRO A 110 6.49 11.97 19.44
CA PRO A 110 5.76 13.24 19.35
C PRO A 110 4.40 13.12 18.63
N ALA A 111 4.32 12.34 17.56
CA ALA A 111 3.07 12.10 16.84
C ALA A 111 2.09 11.23 17.64
N GLY A 112 2.56 10.17 18.31
CA GLY A 112 1.72 9.33 19.16
C GLY A 112 1.12 10.10 20.34
N GLN A 113 1.95 10.89 21.03
CA GLN A 113 1.53 11.76 22.13
C GLN A 113 0.56 12.85 21.68
N PHE A 114 0.76 13.41 20.48
CA PHE A 114 -0.18 14.34 19.88
C PHE A 114 -1.55 13.69 19.61
N LEU A 115 -1.59 12.48 19.04
CA LEU A 115 -2.85 11.75 18.82
C LEU A 115 -3.54 11.39 20.13
N ALA A 116 -2.78 10.94 21.14
CA ALA A 116 -3.31 10.67 22.47
C ALA A 116 -3.93 11.92 23.11
N GLY A 117 -3.31 13.10 22.94
CA GLY A 117 -3.86 14.36 23.44
C GLY A 117 -5.13 14.84 22.73
N LEU A 118 -5.44 14.32 21.54
CA LEU A 118 -6.70 14.57 20.84
C LEU A 118 -7.81 13.58 21.22
N ASP A 119 -7.44 12.48 21.88
CA ASP A 119 -8.36 11.44 22.33
C ASP A 119 -8.95 11.83 23.71
N PRO A 120 -10.29 11.79 23.90
CA PRO A 120 -10.90 12.11 25.19
C PRO A 120 -10.41 11.25 26.36
N GLU A 121 -9.95 10.02 26.09
CA GLU A 121 -9.44 9.08 27.09
C GLU A 121 -7.92 9.18 27.26
N GLY A 122 -7.25 10.03 26.47
CA GLY A 122 -5.79 10.13 26.46
C GLY A 122 -5.10 8.91 25.83
N THR A 123 -5.86 8.11 25.07
CA THR A 123 -5.39 6.83 24.53
C THR A 123 -4.64 7.04 23.22
N GLY A 124 -3.50 6.36 23.07
CA GLY A 124 -2.75 6.29 21.81
C GLY A 124 -3.46 5.45 20.75
N ILE A 125 -2.69 4.74 19.93
CA ILE A 125 -3.24 3.67 19.08
C ILE A 125 -3.08 2.36 19.84
N GLU A 126 -4.19 1.65 20.03
CA GLU A 126 -4.24 0.33 20.67
C GLU A 126 -5.02 -0.62 19.76
N LEU A 127 -4.33 -1.61 19.18
CA LEU A 127 -4.87 -2.55 18.20
C LEU A 127 -4.58 -3.99 18.61
N ASP A 128 -5.60 -4.83 18.62
CA ASP A 128 -5.37 -6.26 18.78
C ASP A 128 -4.79 -6.91 17.51
N ALA A 129 -4.21 -8.10 17.65
CA ALA A 129 -3.58 -8.82 16.53
C ALA A 129 -4.53 -9.07 15.35
N THR A 130 -5.83 -9.26 15.60
CA THR A 130 -6.83 -9.48 14.53
C THR A 130 -7.15 -8.18 13.79
N GLN A 131 -7.15 -7.04 14.49
CA GLN A 131 -7.33 -5.72 13.90
C GLN A 131 -6.13 -5.34 13.02
N ILE A 132 -4.91 -5.61 13.48
CA ILE A 132 -3.67 -5.41 12.71
C ILE A 132 -3.75 -6.19 11.39
N VAL A 133 -4.07 -7.49 11.45
CA VAL A 133 -4.23 -8.34 10.25
C VAL A 133 -5.34 -7.83 9.34
N ALA A 134 -6.46 -7.35 9.91
CA ALA A 134 -7.57 -6.81 9.13
C ALA A 134 -7.15 -5.54 8.35
N ILE A 135 -6.45 -4.59 8.99
CA ILE A 135 -5.94 -3.39 8.32
C ILE A 135 -4.94 -3.77 7.23
N ALA A 136 -3.98 -4.66 7.52
CA ALA A 136 -3.01 -5.14 6.54
C ALA A 136 -3.70 -5.79 5.32
N ALA A 137 -4.75 -6.59 5.55
CA ALA A 137 -5.55 -7.16 4.47
C ALA A 137 -6.25 -6.08 3.62
N PHE A 138 -6.77 -5.03 4.24
CA PHE A 138 -7.33 -3.88 3.52
C PHE A 138 -6.28 -3.18 2.64
N LEU A 139 -5.07 -2.94 3.17
CA LEU A 139 -3.96 -2.33 2.42
C LEU A 139 -3.53 -3.18 1.22
N ARG A 140 -3.50 -4.52 1.38
CA ARG A 140 -3.26 -5.47 0.29
C ARG A 140 -4.35 -5.38 -0.80
N VAL A 141 -5.62 -5.26 -0.41
CA VAL A 141 -6.74 -5.15 -1.36
C VAL A 141 -6.65 -3.85 -2.17
N ILE A 142 -6.44 -2.69 -1.54
CA ILE A 142 -6.34 -1.42 -2.29
C ILE A 142 -5.13 -1.39 -3.24
N ASN A 143 -4.02 -2.02 -2.86
CA ASN A 143 -2.87 -2.20 -3.75
C ASN A 143 -3.26 -2.97 -5.01
N VAL A 144 -3.99 -4.07 -4.86
CA VAL A 144 -4.36 -4.93 -5.98
C VAL A 144 -5.39 -4.25 -6.87
N LEU A 145 -6.31 -3.48 -6.29
CA LEU A 145 -7.27 -2.67 -7.05
C LEU A 145 -6.57 -1.63 -7.93
N GLU A 146 -5.51 -0.99 -7.44
CA GLU A 146 -4.71 -0.05 -8.25
C GLU A 146 -3.94 -0.77 -9.36
N ASN A 147 -3.31 -1.92 -9.06
CA ASN A 147 -2.66 -2.75 -10.08
C ASN A 147 -3.64 -3.15 -11.20
N ILE A 148 -4.86 -3.56 -10.84
CA ILE A 148 -5.91 -3.88 -11.81
C ILE A 148 -6.28 -2.65 -12.64
N ARG A 149 -6.49 -1.49 -12.01
CA ARG A 149 -6.85 -0.25 -12.71
C ARG A 149 -5.80 0.11 -13.77
N GLN A 150 -4.53 0.08 -13.40
CA GLN A 150 -3.42 0.38 -14.32
C GLN A 150 -3.31 -0.66 -15.44
N SER A 151 -3.41 -1.95 -15.14
CA SER A 151 -3.40 -3.01 -16.16
C SER A 151 -4.53 -2.84 -17.17
N VAL A 152 -5.75 -2.53 -16.71
CA VAL A 152 -6.89 -2.27 -17.61
C VAL A 152 -6.62 -1.07 -18.52
N GLU A 153 -6.12 0.04 -17.99
CA GLU A 153 -5.78 1.24 -18.76
C GLU A 153 -4.76 0.95 -19.87
N LEU A 154 -3.69 0.21 -19.54
CA LEU A 154 -2.68 -0.23 -20.51
C LEU A 154 -3.26 -1.14 -21.59
N LEU A 155 -4.10 -2.10 -21.21
CA LEU A 155 -4.72 -3.05 -22.15
C LEU A 155 -5.75 -2.36 -23.06
N GLU A 156 -6.46 -1.36 -22.56
CA GLU A 156 -7.33 -0.52 -23.38
C GLU A 156 -6.54 0.28 -24.40
N ALA A 157 -5.41 0.87 -24.02
CA ALA A 157 -4.51 1.56 -24.94
C ALA A 157 -3.99 0.61 -26.04
N VAL A 158 -3.61 -0.62 -25.68
CA VAL A 158 -3.20 -1.67 -26.64
C VAL A 158 -4.33 -2.00 -27.63
N ARG A 159 -5.59 -2.03 -27.18
CA ARG A 159 -6.74 -2.28 -28.05
C ARG A 159 -7.04 -1.11 -28.98
N GLN A 160 -6.90 0.12 -28.51
CA GLN A 160 -7.18 1.32 -29.29
C GLN A 160 -6.07 1.62 -30.32
N ARG A 161 -4.80 1.35 -29.97
CA ARG A 161 -3.63 1.66 -30.80
C ARG A 161 -2.71 0.43 -30.95
N PRO A 162 -3.16 -0.66 -31.60
CA PRO A 162 -2.45 -1.94 -31.64
C PRO A 162 -1.15 -1.92 -32.46
N ARG A 163 -0.89 -0.85 -33.21
CA ARG A 163 0.34 -0.62 -33.99
C ARG A 163 1.26 0.42 -33.36
N SER A 164 0.93 0.95 -32.17
CA SER A 164 1.79 1.89 -31.47
C SER A 164 3.10 1.22 -31.06
N ALA A 165 4.21 1.96 -31.11
CA ALA A 165 5.50 1.50 -30.61
C ALA A 165 5.47 1.16 -29.10
N GLN A 166 4.49 1.69 -28.36
CA GLN A 166 4.34 1.46 -26.91
C GLN A 166 3.62 0.16 -26.56
N VAL A 167 3.08 -0.58 -27.54
CA VAL A 167 2.24 -1.76 -27.29
C VAL A 167 2.98 -2.85 -26.54
N GLU A 168 4.23 -3.11 -26.92
CA GLU A 168 5.04 -4.16 -26.29
C GLU A 168 5.34 -3.81 -24.83
N GLU A 169 5.78 -2.58 -24.57
CA GLU A 169 6.03 -2.12 -23.20
C GLU A 169 4.76 -2.09 -22.36
N SER A 170 3.63 -1.64 -22.92
CA SER A 170 2.34 -1.61 -22.21
C SER A 170 1.90 -3.01 -21.77
N LEU A 171 2.08 -4.02 -22.64
CA LEU A 171 1.78 -5.41 -22.30
C LEU A 171 2.74 -5.96 -21.25
N LYS A 172 4.02 -5.62 -21.32
CA LYS A 172 5.01 -6.02 -20.32
C LYS A 172 4.69 -5.43 -18.94
N VAL A 173 4.33 -4.15 -18.88
CA VAL A 173 3.93 -3.48 -17.64
C VAL A 173 2.64 -4.08 -17.10
N ALA A 174 1.62 -4.33 -17.93
CA ALA A 174 0.38 -4.97 -17.51
C ALA A 174 0.62 -6.36 -16.88
N VAL A 175 1.45 -7.20 -17.52
CA VAL A 175 1.85 -8.51 -16.97
C VAL A 175 2.47 -8.35 -15.59
N ARG A 176 3.40 -7.41 -15.42
CA ARG A 176 4.08 -7.18 -14.14
C ARG A 176 3.10 -6.73 -13.06
N ARG A 177 2.22 -5.76 -13.34
CA ARG A 177 1.21 -5.28 -12.38
C ARG A 177 0.25 -6.39 -11.96
N THR A 178 -0.18 -7.24 -12.89
CA THR A 178 -1.02 -8.41 -12.60
C THR A 178 -0.27 -9.45 -11.75
N GLU A 179 1.02 -9.70 -12.04
CA GLU A 179 1.88 -10.56 -11.20
C GLU A 179 2.10 -10.01 -9.80
N ASP A 180 2.26 -8.69 -9.66
CA ASP A 180 2.41 -8.02 -8.38
C ASP A 180 1.12 -8.15 -7.56
N GLY A 181 -0.05 -7.96 -8.19
CA GLY A 181 -1.35 -8.20 -7.55
C GLY A 181 -1.55 -9.64 -7.06
N ILE A 182 -1.12 -10.63 -7.85
CA ILE A 182 -1.15 -12.05 -7.43
C ILE A 182 -0.29 -12.24 -6.18
N ARG A 183 0.96 -11.76 -6.17
CA ARG A 183 1.87 -11.92 -5.03
C ARG A 183 1.36 -11.22 -3.77
N VAL A 184 0.76 -10.04 -3.91
CA VAL A 184 0.20 -9.29 -2.78
C VAL A 184 -0.95 -10.04 -2.10
N LEU A 185 -1.88 -10.60 -2.88
CA LEU A 185 -3.01 -11.37 -2.34
C LEU A 185 -2.54 -12.73 -1.77
N GLU A 186 -1.70 -13.46 -2.49
CA GLU A 186 -1.17 -14.75 -2.04
C GLU A 186 -0.34 -14.61 -0.76
N GLY A 187 0.48 -13.56 -0.66
CA GLY A 187 1.28 -13.27 0.54
C GLY A 187 0.45 -13.00 1.79
N GLY A 188 -0.82 -12.62 1.65
CA GLY A 188 -1.76 -12.48 2.77
C GLY A 188 -2.76 -13.63 2.89
N GLY A 189 -2.70 -14.64 2.02
CA GLY A 189 -3.72 -15.71 1.96
C GLY A 189 -5.13 -15.20 1.60
N LEU A 190 -5.23 -14.12 0.82
CA LEU A 190 -6.48 -13.40 0.57
C LEU A 190 -7.11 -13.73 -0.79
N HIS A 191 -8.45 -13.77 -0.83
CA HIS A 191 -9.27 -13.82 -2.05
C HIS A 191 -8.80 -14.82 -3.13
N PRO A 192 -8.78 -16.14 -2.83
CA PRO A 192 -8.28 -17.15 -3.77
C PRO A 192 -9.00 -17.15 -5.13
N GLU A 193 -10.29 -16.84 -5.14
CA GLU A 193 -11.08 -16.69 -6.38
C GLU A 193 -10.61 -15.49 -7.22
N ALA A 194 -10.32 -14.35 -6.59
CA ALA A 194 -9.78 -13.19 -7.29
C ALA A 194 -8.37 -13.50 -7.83
N VAL A 195 -7.55 -14.22 -7.07
CA VAL A 195 -6.23 -14.70 -7.52
C VAL A 195 -6.35 -15.61 -8.76
N ALA A 196 -7.37 -16.48 -8.82
CA ALA A 196 -7.61 -17.33 -9.99
C ALA A 196 -7.88 -16.48 -11.24
N HIS A 197 -8.72 -15.46 -11.14
CA HIS A 197 -8.98 -14.52 -12.23
C HIS A 197 -7.71 -13.74 -12.64
N LEU A 198 -6.92 -13.24 -11.68
CA LEU A 198 -5.66 -12.56 -12.00
C LEU A 198 -4.66 -13.49 -12.73
N LYS A 199 -4.61 -14.78 -12.37
CA LYS A 199 -3.78 -15.77 -13.06
C LYS A 199 -4.23 -16.01 -14.50
N GLU A 200 -5.53 -16.02 -14.75
CA GLU A 200 -6.05 -16.12 -16.12
C GLU A 200 -5.81 -14.84 -16.92
N ALA A 201 -6.02 -13.65 -16.32
CA ALA A 201 -5.68 -12.36 -16.90
C ALA A 201 -4.22 -12.34 -17.38
N ARG A 202 -3.28 -12.71 -16.52
CA ARG A 202 -1.85 -12.81 -16.84
C ARG A 202 -1.58 -13.76 -18.03
N THR A 203 -2.30 -14.88 -18.11
CA THR A 203 -2.17 -15.82 -19.22
C THR A 203 -2.59 -15.16 -20.54
N GLN A 204 -3.70 -14.40 -20.52
CA GLN A 204 -4.18 -13.66 -21.68
C GLN A 204 -3.24 -12.50 -22.05
N GLU A 205 -2.70 -11.75 -21.10
CA GLU A 205 -1.71 -10.69 -21.34
C GLU A 205 -0.45 -11.24 -22.02
N ARG A 206 0.06 -12.39 -21.54
CA ARG A 206 1.21 -13.07 -22.17
C ARG A 206 0.91 -13.55 -23.58
N ARG A 207 -0.31 -14.05 -23.83
CA ARG A 207 -0.76 -14.40 -25.20
C ARG A 207 -0.84 -13.16 -26.08
N ALA A 208 -1.34 -12.04 -25.56
CA ALA A 208 -1.39 -10.77 -26.28
C ALA A 208 0.02 -10.28 -26.68
N ALA A 209 1.00 -10.37 -25.76
CA ALA A 209 2.39 -9.98 -25.99
C ALA A 209 3.06 -10.79 -27.11
N ARG A 210 2.77 -12.10 -27.19
CA ARG A 210 3.34 -13.00 -28.21
C ARG A 210 2.58 -13.00 -29.54
N SER A 211 1.40 -12.39 -29.58
CA SER A 211 0.49 -12.51 -30.71
C SER A 211 0.69 -11.39 -31.74
N VAL A 212 0.82 -11.79 -33.01
CA VAL A 212 0.85 -10.87 -34.15
C VAL A 212 -0.57 -10.42 -34.56
N PHE A 213 -1.54 -11.35 -34.62
CA PHE A 213 -2.87 -11.09 -35.20
C PHE A 213 -4.01 -10.94 -34.18
N PHE A 214 -3.94 -11.63 -33.04
CA PHE A 214 -5.02 -11.72 -32.04
C PHE A 214 -4.77 -10.90 -30.77
N LYS A 215 -3.84 -9.95 -30.81
CA LYS A 215 -3.43 -9.15 -29.64
C LYS A 215 -4.62 -8.45 -28.96
N GLY A 216 -5.46 -7.77 -29.74
CA GLY A 216 -6.64 -7.09 -29.22
C GLY A 216 -7.69 -8.02 -28.63
N ARG A 217 -7.80 -9.26 -29.11
CA ARG A 217 -8.69 -10.28 -28.56
C ARG A 217 -8.21 -10.71 -27.17
N HIS A 218 -6.93 -11.06 -27.05
CA HIS A 218 -6.32 -11.45 -25.78
C HIS A 218 -6.34 -10.32 -24.76
N ALA A 219 -6.05 -9.07 -25.18
CA ALA A 219 -6.17 -7.91 -24.31
C ALA A 219 -7.60 -7.71 -23.78
N ARG A 220 -8.62 -7.93 -24.62
CA ARG A 220 -10.03 -7.88 -24.17
C ARG A 220 -10.36 -8.97 -23.15
N GLN A 221 -9.86 -10.19 -23.35
CA GLN A 221 -10.05 -11.29 -22.42
C GLN A 221 -9.38 -11.00 -21.07
N ALA A 222 -8.13 -10.51 -21.09
CA ALA A 222 -7.43 -10.07 -19.89
C ALA A 222 -8.22 -9.00 -19.10
N ILE A 223 -8.77 -7.99 -19.79
CA ILE A 223 -9.62 -6.97 -19.14
C ILE A 223 -10.83 -7.59 -18.45
N GLY A 224 -11.49 -8.57 -19.08
CA GLY A 224 -12.65 -9.26 -18.47
C GLY A 224 -12.29 -9.96 -17.16
N GLU A 225 -11.16 -10.68 -17.15
CA GLU A 225 -10.66 -11.36 -15.95
C GLU A 225 -10.24 -10.36 -14.85
N LEU A 226 -9.55 -9.28 -15.21
CA LEU A 226 -9.20 -8.21 -14.28
C LEU A 226 -10.45 -7.56 -13.65
N GLN A 227 -11.51 -7.35 -14.44
CA GLN A 227 -12.77 -6.81 -13.95
C GLN A 227 -13.52 -7.81 -13.04
N ALA A 228 -13.47 -9.11 -13.34
CA ALA A 228 -14.01 -10.15 -12.47
C ALA A 228 -13.28 -10.19 -11.12
N ALA A 229 -11.94 -10.18 -11.14
CA ALA A 229 -11.11 -10.09 -9.93
C ALA A 229 -11.47 -8.83 -9.10
N ARG A 230 -11.59 -7.67 -9.74
CA ARG A 230 -12.02 -6.43 -9.09
C ARG A 230 -13.40 -6.56 -8.44
N GLY A 231 -14.35 -7.20 -9.12
CA GLY A 231 -15.70 -7.41 -8.59
C GLY A 231 -15.69 -8.18 -7.27
N LEU A 232 -14.88 -9.23 -7.18
CA LEU A 232 -14.70 -10.02 -5.96
C LEU A 232 -14.04 -9.22 -4.83
N LEU A 233 -13.06 -8.37 -5.15
CA LEU A 233 -12.34 -7.55 -4.17
C LEU A 233 -13.18 -6.40 -3.59
N VAL A 234 -14.09 -5.81 -4.39
CA VAL A 234 -14.98 -4.73 -3.93
C VAL A 234 -16.24 -5.29 -3.26
N GLY A 235 -16.70 -6.48 -3.65
CA GLY A 235 -17.90 -7.11 -3.11
C GLY A 235 -17.72 -7.80 -1.74
N SER A 236 -16.47 -8.12 -1.37
CA SER A 236 -16.09 -8.86 -0.15
C SER A 236 -15.88 -7.99 1.09
#